data_AF-A0A961WVN4-F1
#
_entry.id   AF-A0A961WVN4-F1
#
_cell.length_a   1.000
_cell.length_b   1.000
_cell.length_c   1.000
_cell.angle_alpha   90.00
_cell.angle_beta   90.00
_cell.angle_gamma   90.00
#
_symmetry.space_group_name_H-M   'P 1'
#
loop_
_entity.id
_entity.type
_entity.pdbx_description
1 polymer ?
#
loop_
_entity_poly.entity_id
_entity_poly.type
_entity_poly.pdbx_seq_one_letter_code
_entity_poly.pdbx_strand_id
1 'polypeptide(L)'
;MRLCRLFLPLLLLLVSAVPPVFAQDEAALRRTIATFALSKSFNDTEKVIGALAALGDPRAAFALNALSDGELQVRQSDGAVFVVRGAGDPATLLDPVTGETMGTAPASALKKVRVKNSLRRDIRDTVGALTLAARDPAVRMQAAATLIANPDPEALEAVEAAIRNETDAAVRARMETARAAVLLLSDRGDAAKLEAIAAVERVGNRDALGLLSQFASGADGEVKAAAEAAMTRIEDRLALWGVGQNVWYGISLGSVLLLAAIGLAITFGVMGVINM
;
A
#
# COMPACT_ATOMS: atom_id res chain seq x y z
N MET A 1 -21.33 -55.93 2.83
CA MET A 1 -21.57 -54.51 3.20
C MET A 1 -20.99 -54.11 4.58
N ARG A 2 -19.90 -54.73 5.06
CA ARG A 2 -19.24 -54.34 6.34
C ARG A 2 -17.86 -53.68 6.17
N LEU A 3 -17.30 -53.66 4.94
CA LEU A 3 -16.00 -53.05 4.66
C LEU A 3 -16.02 -51.53 4.40
N CYS A 4 -17.18 -50.94 4.06
CA CYS A 4 -17.28 -49.49 3.78
C CYS A 4 -17.43 -48.60 5.04
N ARG A 5 -17.59 -49.17 6.23
CA ARG A 5 -17.80 -48.37 7.47
C ARG A 5 -16.51 -48.05 8.23
N LEU A 6 -15.36 -48.54 7.79
CA LEU A 6 -14.07 -48.33 8.44
C LEU A 6 -13.20 -47.22 7.80
N PHE A 7 -13.60 -46.69 6.64
CA PHE A 7 -12.85 -45.60 6.00
C PHE A 7 -13.33 -44.18 6.37
N LEU A 8 -14.50 -44.05 7.00
CA LEU A 8 -15.06 -42.75 7.37
C LEU A 8 -14.45 -42.09 8.62
N PRO A 9 -13.97 -42.81 9.67
CA PRO A 9 -13.32 -42.15 10.80
C PRO A 9 -11.85 -41.80 10.54
N LEU A 10 -11.22 -42.38 9.49
CA LEU A 10 -9.82 -42.08 9.15
C LEU A 10 -9.68 -40.80 8.31
N LEU A 11 -10.71 -40.43 7.53
CA LEU A 11 -10.72 -39.19 6.75
C LEU A 11 -11.04 -37.95 7.60
N LEU A 12 -11.69 -38.12 8.76
CA LEU A 12 -12.06 -37.04 9.67
C LEU A 12 -10.97 -36.68 10.68
N LEU A 13 -9.89 -37.47 10.76
CA LEU A 13 -8.76 -37.22 11.67
C LEU A 13 -7.57 -36.52 10.98
N LEU A 14 -7.67 -36.24 9.67
CA LEU A 14 -6.62 -35.55 8.89
C LEU A 14 -6.90 -34.07 8.62
N VAL A 15 -8.07 -33.55 9.02
CA VAL A 15 -8.47 -32.15 8.78
C VAL A 15 -8.17 -31.23 9.98
N SER A 16 -7.78 -31.78 11.14
CA SER A 16 -7.55 -31.01 12.38
C SER A 16 -6.09 -30.67 12.68
N ALA A 17 -5.15 -30.91 11.75
CA ALA A 17 -3.73 -30.68 11.97
C ALA A 17 -3.11 -29.71 10.95
N VAL A 18 -3.72 -28.53 10.76
CA VAL A 18 -2.93 -27.36 10.37
C VAL A 18 -2.34 -26.81 11.68
N PRO A 19 -1.03 -26.89 11.90
CA PRO A 19 -0.44 -26.49 13.17
C PRO A 19 -0.62 -24.98 13.42
N PRO A 20 -0.69 -24.55 14.70
CA PRO A 20 -0.97 -23.17 15.12
C PRO A 20 0.22 -22.21 14.94
N VAL A 21 1.03 -22.38 13.88
CA VAL A 21 2.25 -21.58 13.66
C VAL A 21 1.89 -20.09 13.49
N PHE A 22 0.86 -19.79 12.71
CA PHE A 22 0.38 -18.41 12.52
C PHE A 22 -0.13 -17.74 13.80
N ALA A 23 -0.69 -18.52 14.74
CA ALA A 23 -1.20 -17.98 16.00
C ALA A 23 -0.07 -17.61 16.98
N GLN A 24 1.04 -18.34 16.94
CA GLN A 24 2.20 -18.06 17.80
C GLN A 24 2.95 -16.80 17.32
N ASP A 25 3.10 -16.63 16.01
CA ASP A 25 3.78 -15.48 15.42
C ASP A 25 2.98 -14.18 15.65
N GLU A 26 1.65 -14.22 15.50
CA GLU A 26 0.81 -13.06 15.82
C GLU A 26 0.79 -12.75 17.31
N ALA A 27 0.72 -13.76 18.17
CA ALA A 27 0.82 -13.54 19.63
C ALA A 27 2.18 -12.97 20.03
N ALA A 28 3.27 -13.35 19.36
CA ALA A 28 4.59 -12.74 19.55
C ALA A 28 4.59 -11.27 19.10
N LEU A 29 4.08 -10.97 17.90
CA LEU A 29 3.97 -9.61 17.38
C LEU A 29 3.18 -8.69 18.32
N ARG A 30 1.97 -9.12 18.71
CA ARG A 30 1.10 -8.35 19.59
C ARG A 30 1.73 -8.11 20.97
N ARG A 31 2.41 -9.12 21.52
CA ARG A 31 3.16 -8.96 22.78
C ARG A 31 4.30 -7.96 22.64
N THR A 32 5.08 -8.01 21.55
CA THR A 32 6.16 -7.06 21.31
C THR A 32 5.61 -5.64 21.14
N ILE A 33 4.54 -5.43 20.37
CA ILE A 33 3.90 -4.11 20.25
C ILE A 33 3.40 -3.61 21.62
N ALA A 34 2.80 -4.47 22.43
CA ALA A 34 2.31 -4.09 23.75
C ALA A 34 3.44 -3.59 24.69
N THR A 35 4.69 -3.99 24.47
CA THR A 35 5.83 -3.49 25.27
C THR A 35 6.09 -1.99 25.10
N PHE A 36 5.60 -1.34 24.04
CA PHE A 36 5.63 0.13 23.95
C PHE A 36 4.92 0.82 25.11
N ALA A 37 3.93 0.18 25.74
CA ALA A 37 3.27 0.70 26.93
C ALA A 37 4.21 0.83 28.15
N LEU A 38 5.27 0.02 28.17
CA LEU A 38 6.25 -0.02 29.26
C LEU A 38 7.45 0.91 28.99
N SER A 39 7.59 1.44 27.77
CA SER A 39 8.70 2.31 27.40
C SER A 39 8.64 3.64 28.13
N LYS A 40 9.66 3.91 28.97
CA LYS A 40 9.79 5.17 29.72
C LYS A 40 10.84 6.10 29.11
N SER A 41 11.76 5.55 28.32
CA SER A 41 12.85 6.26 27.68
C SER A 41 12.90 5.95 26.17
N PHE A 42 13.63 6.79 25.42
CA PHE A 42 13.87 6.56 24.00
C PHE A 42 14.64 5.27 23.72
N ASN A 43 15.53 4.85 24.65
CA ASN A 43 16.28 3.60 24.54
C ASN A 43 15.35 2.38 24.69
N ASP A 44 14.32 2.47 25.54
CA ASP A 44 13.31 1.41 25.64
C ASP A 44 12.54 1.28 24.33
N THR A 45 12.11 2.39 23.74
CA THR A 45 11.45 2.40 22.42
C THR A 45 12.34 1.80 21.33
N GLU A 46 13.63 2.12 21.32
CA GLU A 46 14.62 1.54 20.39
C GLU A 46 14.72 0.02 20.50
N LYS A 47 14.74 -0.51 21.73
CA LYS A 47 14.74 -1.97 21.97
C LYS A 47 13.49 -2.64 21.44
N VAL A 48 12.32 -2.00 21.56
CA VAL A 48 11.07 -2.55 21.00
C VAL A 48 11.12 -2.56 19.48
N ILE A 49 11.63 -1.50 18.84
CA ILE A 49 11.83 -1.45 17.38
C ILE A 49 12.76 -2.58 16.93
N GLY A 50 13.90 -2.77 17.61
CA GLY A 50 14.83 -3.85 17.32
C GLY A 50 14.22 -5.25 17.51
N ALA A 51 13.37 -5.44 18.52
CA ALA A 51 12.65 -6.70 18.73
C ALA A 51 11.62 -6.97 17.62
N LEU A 52 10.93 -5.93 17.13
CA LEU A 52 10.02 -6.04 15.98
C LEU A 52 10.78 -6.37 14.69
N ALA A 53 11.94 -5.75 14.47
CA ALA A 53 12.82 -6.05 13.35
C ALA A 53 13.26 -7.53 13.37
N ALA A 54 13.68 -8.02 14.55
CA ALA A 54 14.11 -9.41 14.73
C ALA A 54 12.98 -10.43 14.53
N LEU A 55 11.74 -10.05 14.78
CA LEU A 55 10.58 -10.91 14.50
C LEU A 55 10.35 -11.11 13.00
N GLY A 56 10.74 -10.14 12.17
CA GLY A 56 10.64 -10.24 10.72
C GLY A 56 9.21 -10.21 10.15
N ASP A 57 8.21 -9.84 10.97
CA ASP A 57 6.82 -9.79 10.53
C ASP A 57 6.49 -8.43 9.88
N PRO A 58 6.12 -8.39 8.59
CA PRO A 58 5.82 -7.13 7.89
C PRO A 58 4.61 -6.39 8.47
N ARG A 59 3.71 -7.06 9.20
CA ARG A 59 2.55 -6.41 9.86
C ARG A 59 2.98 -5.40 10.92
N ALA A 60 4.21 -5.51 11.45
CA ALA A 60 4.78 -4.51 12.34
C ALA A 60 4.91 -3.12 11.69
N ALA A 61 4.98 -3.05 10.35
CA ALA A 61 5.14 -1.79 9.63
C ALA A 61 4.02 -0.79 9.92
N PHE A 62 2.78 -1.25 10.12
CA PHE A 62 1.66 -0.37 10.43
C PHE A 62 1.86 0.36 11.77
N ALA A 63 2.16 -0.40 12.84
CA ALA A 63 2.46 0.17 14.15
C ALA A 63 3.71 1.05 14.15
N LEU A 64 4.76 0.65 13.42
CA LEU A 64 6.01 1.40 13.32
C LEU A 64 5.84 2.74 12.60
N ASN A 65 5.10 2.77 11.49
CA ASN A 65 4.77 4.02 10.81
C ASN A 65 3.94 4.94 11.71
N ALA A 66 2.90 4.40 12.36
CA ALA A 66 2.12 5.16 13.33
C ALA A 66 2.97 5.67 14.51
N LEU A 67 3.99 4.91 14.95
CA LEU A 67 4.93 5.36 15.97
C LEU A 67 5.78 6.53 15.46
N SER A 68 6.27 6.44 14.23
CA SER A 68 6.96 7.55 13.58
C SER A 68 6.04 8.77 13.57
N ASP A 69 4.85 8.68 13.00
CA ASP A 69 3.91 9.82 12.93
C ASP A 69 3.41 10.29 14.31
N GLY A 70 3.67 9.47 15.33
CA GLY A 70 3.29 9.73 16.71
C GLY A 70 1.78 9.61 16.92
N GLU A 71 1.17 8.79 16.08
CA GLU A 71 -0.20 8.28 16.18
C GLU A 71 -0.27 7.03 17.08
N LEU A 72 0.86 6.39 17.39
CA LEU A 72 0.89 5.28 18.35
C LEU A 72 0.74 5.79 19.79
N GLN A 73 -0.36 5.40 20.44
CA GLN A 73 -0.71 5.84 21.80
C GLN A 73 -1.11 4.67 22.69
N VAL A 74 -0.91 4.85 23.99
CA VAL A 74 -1.20 3.89 25.04
C VAL A 74 -2.42 4.37 25.81
N ARG A 75 -3.44 3.52 25.95
CA ARG A 75 -4.59 3.80 26.79
C ARG A 75 -4.23 3.63 28.25
N GLN A 76 -4.50 4.64 29.07
CA GLN A 76 -4.04 4.69 30.47
C GLN A 76 -4.76 3.70 31.39
N SER A 77 -5.98 3.27 31.05
CA SER A 77 -6.79 2.38 31.89
C SER A 77 -6.27 0.95 31.95
N ASP A 78 -5.75 0.43 30.83
CA ASP A 78 -5.38 -0.98 30.65
C ASP A 78 -3.98 -1.17 30.05
N GLY A 79 -3.30 -0.09 29.66
CA GLY A 79 -1.99 -0.14 29.03
C GLY A 79 -2.03 -0.64 27.59
N ALA A 80 -3.20 -0.77 26.97
CA ALA A 80 -3.30 -1.27 25.60
C ALA A 80 -2.81 -0.22 24.58
N VAL A 81 -2.10 -0.68 23.55
CA VAL A 81 -1.49 0.14 22.50
C VAL A 81 -2.42 0.22 21.30
N PHE A 82 -2.70 1.42 20.82
CA PHE A 82 -3.55 1.69 19.67
C PHE A 82 -2.87 2.65 18.70
N VAL A 83 -3.25 2.55 17.44
CA VAL A 83 -3.00 3.60 16.45
C VAL A 83 -4.18 4.57 16.47
N VAL A 84 -3.90 5.86 16.60
CA VAL A 84 -4.92 6.92 16.73
C VAL A 84 -4.85 7.81 15.50
N ARG A 85 -5.87 7.74 14.65
CA ARG A 85 -5.93 8.50 13.40
C ARG A 85 -7.00 9.60 13.49
N GLY A 86 -6.60 10.83 13.16
CA GLY A 86 -7.47 12.01 13.19
C GLY A 86 -7.45 12.79 14.53
N ALA A 87 -7.81 14.07 14.47
CA ALA A 87 -7.80 14.99 15.60
C ALA A 87 -9.16 15.08 16.34
N GLY A 88 -9.92 13.97 16.36
CA GLY A 88 -11.23 13.92 17.00
C GLY A 88 -11.12 13.72 18.51
N ASP A 89 -12.03 14.35 19.27
CA ASP A 89 -12.33 13.98 20.65
C ASP A 89 -13.83 13.58 20.71
N PRO A 90 -14.16 12.29 20.91
CA PRO A 90 -13.26 11.18 21.22
C PRO A 90 -12.45 10.70 20.01
N ALA A 91 -11.22 10.25 20.26
CA ALA A 91 -10.29 9.79 19.25
C ALA A 91 -10.62 8.37 18.81
N THR A 92 -10.50 8.08 17.51
CA THR A 92 -10.74 6.73 16.96
C THR A 92 -9.52 5.86 17.19
N LEU A 93 -9.74 4.67 17.73
CA LEU A 93 -8.70 3.70 18.05
C LEU A 93 -8.68 2.61 16.98
N LEU A 94 -7.50 2.34 16.44
CA LEU A 94 -7.26 1.26 15.48
C LEU A 94 -6.36 0.20 16.11
N ASP A 95 -6.59 -1.06 15.77
CA ASP A 95 -5.70 -2.17 16.12
C ASP A 95 -4.33 -1.97 15.45
N PRO A 96 -3.20 -2.06 16.20
CA PRO A 96 -1.86 -1.77 15.67
C PRO A 96 -1.31 -2.85 14.72
N VAL A 97 -1.99 -3.99 14.55
CA VAL A 97 -1.61 -5.07 13.63
C VAL A 97 -2.54 -5.09 12.41
N THR A 98 -3.86 -5.01 12.62
CA THR A 98 -4.84 -5.14 11.53
C THR A 98 -5.32 -3.81 10.96
N GLY A 99 -5.18 -2.71 11.72
CA GLY A 99 -5.73 -1.41 11.36
C GLY A 99 -7.25 -1.31 11.48
N GLU A 100 -7.92 -2.33 12.02
CA GLU A 100 -9.38 -2.33 12.23
C GLU A 100 -9.78 -1.39 13.37
N THR A 101 -10.94 -0.76 13.23
CA THR A 101 -11.48 0.16 14.25
C THR A 101 -11.90 -0.61 15.51
N MET A 102 -11.29 -0.24 16.64
CA MET A 102 -11.49 -0.83 17.97
C MET A 102 -12.35 0.08 18.89
N GLY A 103 -13.06 1.05 18.31
CA GLY A 103 -13.90 2.01 19.02
C GLY A 103 -13.26 3.38 19.19
N THR A 104 -13.69 4.12 20.21
CA THR A 104 -13.20 5.48 20.49
C THR A 104 -12.81 5.64 21.96
N ALA A 105 -11.91 6.57 22.26
CA ALA A 105 -11.54 6.96 23.62
C ALA A 105 -11.27 8.47 23.72
N PRO A 106 -11.55 9.10 24.87
CA PRO A 106 -11.23 10.51 25.06
C PRO A 106 -9.72 10.72 24.98
N ALA A 107 -9.29 11.83 24.36
CA ALA A 107 -7.87 12.11 24.16
C ALA A 107 -7.07 12.16 25.49
N SER A 108 -7.74 12.56 26.59
CA SER A 108 -7.15 12.59 27.93
C SER A 108 -6.81 11.22 28.51
N ALA A 109 -7.46 10.14 28.04
CA ALA A 109 -7.18 8.78 28.46
C ALA A 109 -6.04 8.11 27.67
N LEU A 110 -5.46 8.83 26.70
CA LEU A 110 -4.42 8.31 25.81
C LEU A 110 -3.08 9.00 26.09
N LYS A 111 -2.00 8.24 26.00
CA LYS A 111 -0.64 8.73 26.18
C LYS A 111 0.20 8.37 24.96
N LYS A 112 0.68 9.38 24.25
CA LYS A 112 1.54 9.23 23.08
C LYS A 112 2.89 8.58 23.41
N VAL A 113 3.29 7.60 22.61
CA VAL A 113 4.66 7.05 22.63
C VAL A 113 5.56 8.04 21.91
N ARG A 114 6.61 8.53 22.59
CA ARG A 114 7.47 9.60 22.06
C ARG A 114 8.67 9.00 21.30
N VAL A 115 9.00 9.63 20.17
CA VAL A 115 10.21 9.32 19.36
C VAL A 115 11.00 10.58 19.05
N LYS A 116 12.32 10.46 19.02
CA LYS A 116 13.27 11.48 18.55
C LYS A 116 13.57 11.30 17.06
N ASN A 117 14.21 12.27 16.42
CA ASN A 117 14.49 12.21 14.98
C ASN A 117 15.34 11.01 14.57
N SER A 118 16.31 10.58 15.38
CA SER A 118 17.10 9.38 15.06
C SER A 118 16.24 8.12 15.03
N LEU A 119 15.33 7.95 16.01
CA LEU A 119 14.41 6.79 16.03
C LEU A 119 13.48 6.76 14.83
N ARG A 120 13.09 7.93 14.29
CA ARG A 120 12.27 7.98 13.06
C ARG A 120 13.01 7.39 11.86
N ARG A 121 14.32 7.63 11.77
CA ARG A 121 15.17 7.02 10.74
C ARG A 121 15.29 5.51 10.96
N ASP A 122 15.61 5.08 12.19
CA ASP A 122 15.71 3.66 12.53
C ASP A 122 14.40 2.88 12.25
N ILE A 123 13.26 3.50 12.55
CA ILE A 123 11.93 2.98 12.21
C ILE A 123 11.79 2.81 10.70
N ARG A 124 12.16 3.82 9.92
CA ARG A 124 12.00 3.80 8.46
C ARG A 124 12.85 2.73 7.81
N ASP A 125 14.11 2.59 8.24
CA ASP A 125 15.01 1.53 7.79
C ASP A 125 14.45 0.15 8.10
N THR A 126 13.93 -0.01 9.33
CA THR A 126 13.29 -1.25 9.77
C THR A 126 12.05 -1.57 8.93
N VAL A 127 11.17 -0.61 8.70
CA VAL A 127 9.96 -0.78 7.88
C VAL A 127 10.32 -1.15 6.45
N GLY A 128 11.31 -0.48 5.85
CA GLY A 128 11.80 -0.79 4.51
C GLY A 128 12.30 -2.23 4.43
N ALA A 129 13.15 -2.66 5.38
CA ALA A 129 13.67 -4.02 5.42
C ALA A 129 12.57 -5.07 5.59
N LEU A 130 11.60 -4.84 6.49
CA LEU A 130 10.50 -5.77 6.74
C LEU A 130 9.55 -5.93 5.56
N THR A 131 9.31 -4.84 4.80
CA THR A 131 8.26 -4.82 3.77
C THR A 131 8.78 -5.07 2.35
N LEU A 132 9.94 -4.52 1.98
CA LEU A 132 10.53 -4.71 0.64
C LEU A 132 11.09 -6.12 0.43
N ALA A 133 11.50 -6.80 1.50
CA ALA A 133 12.00 -8.18 1.46
C ALA A 133 10.98 -9.20 2.00
N ALA A 134 9.71 -8.80 2.18
CA ALA A 134 8.67 -9.68 2.67
C ALA A 134 8.49 -10.91 1.76
N ARG A 135 8.13 -12.06 2.32
CA ARG A 135 7.90 -13.29 1.52
C ARG A 135 6.71 -13.15 0.57
N ASP A 136 5.67 -12.46 1.02
CA ASP A 136 4.45 -12.22 0.23
C ASP A 136 4.67 -11.12 -0.81
N PRO A 137 4.50 -11.41 -2.12
CA PRO A 137 4.56 -10.41 -3.19
C PRO A 137 3.60 -9.24 -3.01
N ALA A 138 2.41 -9.47 -2.41
CA ALA A 138 1.43 -8.41 -2.20
C ALA A 138 1.95 -7.34 -1.21
N VAL A 139 2.65 -7.78 -0.15
CA VAL A 139 3.30 -6.87 0.81
C VAL A 139 4.38 -6.05 0.13
N ARG A 140 5.22 -6.68 -0.69
CA ARG A 140 6.29 -6.00 -1.44
C ARG A 140 5.73 -4.98 -2.45
N MET A 141 4.64 -5.34 -3.14
CA MET A 141 3.93 -4.47 -4.06
C MET A 141 3.37 -3.23 -3.35
N GLN A 142 2.76 -3.42 -2.16
CA GLN A 142 2.25 -2.33 -1.35
C GLN A 142 3.38 -1.44 -0.81
N ALA A 143 4.51 -2.02 -0.41
CA ALA A 143 5.69 -1.28 0.02
C ALA A 143 6.20 -0.34 -1.09
N ALA A 144 6.32 -0.87 -2.31
CA ALA A 144 6.71 -0.08 -3.48
C ALA A 144 5.66 1.01 -3.79
N ALA A 145 4.36 0.73 -3.68
CA ALA A 145 3.32 1.72 -3.87
C ALA A 145 3.39 2.87 -2.84
N THR A 146 3.66 2.56 -1.57
CA THR A 146 3.84 3.55 -0.51
C THR A 146 5.03 4.48 -0.80
N LEU A 147 6.15 3.93 -1.25
CA LEU A 147 7.33 4.72 -1.62
C LEU A 147 7.11 5.58 -2.87
N ILE A 148 6.19 5.21 -3.75
CA ILE A 148 5.82 6.06 -4.90
C ILE A 148 4.96 7.23 -4.44
N ALA A 149 4.01 6.98 -3.53
CA ALA A 149 3.13 8.01 -3.00
C ALA A 149 3.88 8.99 -2.08
N ASN A 150 4.83 8.50 -1.29
CA ASN A 150 5.64 9.29 -0.37
C ASN A 150 7.12 8.90 -0.54
N PRO A 151 7.81 9.44 -1.56
CA PRO A 151 9.19 9.05 -1.84
C PRO A 151 10.13 9.55 -0.75
N ASP A 152 11.00 8.64 -0.30
CA ASP A 152 12.02 8.92 0.70
C ASP A 152 13.43 8.72 0.11
N PRO A 153 14.23 9.78 -0.05
CA PRO A 153 15.59 9.71 -0.55
C PRO A 153 16.50 8.72 0.20
N GLU A 154 16.27 8.54 1.50
CA GLU A 154 17.07 7.63 2.34
C GLU A 154 16.81 6.14 1.98
N ALA A 155 15.67 5.81 1.37
CA ALA A 155 15.31 4.44 1.00
C ALA A 155 15.99 3.91 -0.28
N LEU A 156 16.76 4.74 -1.00
CA LEU A 156 17.27 4.39 -2.34
C LEU A 156 18.05 3.08 -2.37
N GLU A 157 19.01 2.90 -1.45
CA GLU A 157 19.84 1.69 -1.40
C GLU A 157 19.02 0.44 -1.07
N ALA A 158 18.04 0.55 -0.16
CA ALA A 158 17.16 -0.54 0.22
C ALA A 158 16.28 -0.99 -0.95
N VAL A 159 15.71 -0.04 -1.70
CA VAL A 159 14.90 -0.34 -2.90
C VAL A 159 15.77 -0.98 -3.99
N GLU A 160 16.97 -0.47 -4.25
CA GLU A 160 17.87 -1.07 -5.23
C GLU A 160 18.31 -2.48 -4.84
N ALA A 161 18.54 -2.74 -3.56
CA ALA A 161 18.81 -4.09 -3.06
C ALA A 161 17.61 -5.02 -3.22
N ALA A 162 16.40 -4.53 -2.94
CA ALA A 162 15.17 -5.29 -3.14
C ALA A 162 14.94 -5.65 -4.61
N ILE A 163 15.12 -4.69 -5.54
CA ILE A 163 15.00 -4.92 -6.99
C ILE A 163 15.95 -6.03 -7.48
N ARG A 164 17.21 -6.03 -7.02
CA ARG A 164 18.20 -7.05 -7.40
C ARG A 164 17.80 -8.47 -6.99
N ASN A 165 17.10 -8.60 -5.87
CA ASN A 165 16.69 -9.88 -5.31
C ASN A 165 15.24 -10.27 -5.67
N GLU A 166 14.46 -9.34 -6.23
CA GLU A 166 13.07 -9.56 -6.57
C GLU A 166 12.96 -10.57 -7.71
N THR A 167 12.04 -11.53 -7.58
CA THR A 167 11.79 -12.56 -8.60
C THR A 167 10.51 -12.31 -9.38
N ASP A 168 9.52 -11.65 -8.78
CA ASP A 168 8.25 -11.34 -9.43
C ASP A 168 8.41 -10.12 -10.36
N ALA A 169 8.08 -10.29 -11.64
CA ALA A 169 8.26 -9.25 -12.65
C ALA A 169 7.37 -8.01 -12.41
N ALA A 170 6.15 -8.20 -11.91
CA ALA A 170 5.23 -7.11 -11.64
C ALA A 170 5.68 -6.31 -10.41
N VAL A 171 6.10 -7.01 -9.35
CA VAL A 171 6.67 -6.36 -8.15
C VAL A 171 7.95 -5.62 -8.50
N ARG A 172 8.85 -6.22 -9.30
CA ARG A 172 10.09 -5.58 -9.75
C ARG A 172 9.80 -4.28 -10.52
N ALA A 173 8.88 -4.31 -11.49
CA ALA A 173 8.49 -3.12 -12.24
C ALA A 173 7.94 -2.01 -11.33
N ARG A 174 7.15 -2.38 -10.30
CA ARG A 174 6.65 -1.42 -9.32
C ARG A 174 7.79 -0.86 -8.45
N MET A 175 8.74 -1.69 -8.00
CA MET A 175 9.91 -1.23 -7.25
C MET A 175 10.83 -0.33 -8.10
N GLU A 176 10.98 -0.59 -9.39
CA GLU A 176 11.71 0.31 -10.31
C GLU A 176 11.05 1.68 -10.41
N THR A 177 9.71 1.72 -10.39
CA THR A 177 8.96 2.98 -10.32
C THR A 177 9.20 3.69 -8.98
N ALA A 178 9.22 2.94 -7.87
CA ALA A 178 9.53 3.48 -6.55
C ALA A 178 10.96 4.04 -6.48
N ARG A 179 11.94 3.31 -7.04
CA ARG A 179 13.31 3.77 -7.18
C ARG A 179 13.37 5.09 -7.95
N ALA A 180 12.67 5.20 -9.08
CA ALA A 180 12.65 6.44 -9.86
C ALA A 180 12.05 7.60 -9.04
N ALA A 181 10.96 7.38 -8.32
CA ALA A 181 10.35 8.38 -7.45
C ALA A 181 11.31 8.86 -6.36
N VAL A 182 12.01 7.93 -5.70
CA VAL A 182 13.03 8.22 -4.69
C VAL A 182 14.22 8.98 -5.30
N LEU A 183 14.66 8.59 -6.49
CA LEU A 183 15.80 9.20 -7.19
C LEU A 183 15.52 10.67 -7.56
N LEU A 184 14.28 11.01 -7.94
CA LEU A 184 13.87 12.38 -8.25
C LEU A 184 14.05 13.33 -7.06
N LEU A 185 13.76 12.87 -5.83
CA LEU A 185 13.90 13.67 -4.61
C LEU A 185 15.29 13.59 -3.97
N SER A 186 16.19 12.78 -4.51
CA SER A 186 17.54 12.59 -3.97
C SER A 186 18.50 13.72 -4.37
N ASP A 187 19.64 13.79 -3.67
CA ASP A 187 20.74 14.72 -3.94
C ASP A 187 21.59 14.31 -5.17
N ARG A 188 21.11 13.38 -6.00
CA ARG A 188 21.79 12.96 -7.22
C ARG A 188 21.74 14.06 -8.27
N GLY A 189 22.76 14.08 -9.13
CA GLY A 189 22.88 15.07 -10.21
C GLY A 189 21.84 14.90 -11.31
N ASP A 190 21.74 15.92 -12.16
CA ASP A 190 20.71 16.05 -13.19
C ASP A 190 20.59 14.84 -14.13
N ALA A 191 21.72 14.23 -14.51
CA ALA A 191 21.72 13.02 -15.34
C ALA A 191 20.90 11.86 -14.73
N ALA A 192 21.03 11.64 -13.42
CA ALA A 192 20.26 10.61 -12.71
C ALA A 192 18.78 10.98 -12.63
N LYS A 193 18.47 12.27 -12.44
CA LYS A 193 17.08 12.75 -12.42
C LYS A 193 16.42 12.60 -13.79
N LEU A 194 17.13 12.87 -14.89
CA LEU A 194 16.65 12.65 -16.25
C LEU A 194 16.35 11.16 -16.52
N GLU A 195 17.20 10.25 -16.03
CA GLU A 195 16.93 8.80 -16.10
C GLU A 195 15.66 8.42 -15.34
N ALA A 196 15.47 8.97 -14.13
CA ALA A 196 14.26 8.75 -13.35
C ALA A 196 13.00 9.31 -14.03
N ILE A 197 13.07 10.50 -14.64
CA ILE A 197 11.95 11.07 -15.41
C ILE A 197 11.55 10.12 -16.53
N ALA A 198 12.52 9.62 -17.30
CA ALA A 198 12.26 8.67 -18.39
C ALA A 198 11.68 7.34 -17.86
N ALA A 199 12.10 6.89 -16.68
CA ALA A 199 11.53 5.70 -16.05
C ALA A 199 10.07 5.91 -15.61
N VAL A 200 9.75 7.05 -15.00
CA VAL A 200 8.39 7.43 -14.59
C VAL A 200 7.49 7.61 -15.80
N GLU A 201 7.99 8.21 -16.88
CA GLU A 201 7.26 8.37 -18.15
C GLU A 201 6.82 7.04 -18.75
N ARG A 202 7.69 6.03 -18.73
CA ARG A 202 7.37 4.69 -19.25
C ARG A 202 6.17 4.05 -18.54
N VAL A 203 5.97 4.34 -17.25
CA VAL A 203 4.80 3.88 -16.49
C VAL A 203 3.53 4.56 -17.01
N GLY A 204 3.60 5.88 -17.25
CA GLY A 204 2.60 6.63 -18.02
C GLY A 204 1.17 6.58 -17.47
N ASN A 205 1.01 6.45 -16.15
CA ASN A 205 -0.28 6.45 -15.47
C ASN A 205 -0.51 7.77 -14.72
N ARG A 206 -1.64 7.89 -14.02
CA ARG A 206 -1.96 9.10 -13.24
C ARG A 206 -1.01 9.34 -12.07
N ASP A 207 -0.51 8.29 -11.43
CA ASP A 207 0.49 8.41 -10.36
C ASP A 207 1.78 9.05 -10.89
N ALA A 208 2.21 8.66 -12.10
CA ALA A 208 3.38 9.23 -12.78
C ALA A 208 3.22 10.73 -13.04
N LEU A 209 2.03 11.20 -13.44
CA LEU A 209 1.74 12.63 -13.58
C LEU A 209 1.84 13.37 -12.25
N GLY A 210 1.28 12.81 -11.17
CA GLY A 210 1.36 13.40 -9.84
C GLY A 210 2.81 13.55 -9.36
N LEU A 211 3.62 12.50 -9.55
CA LEU A 211 5.03 12.48 -9.19
C LEU A 211 5.87 13.50 -9.98
N LEU A 212 5.71 13.53 -11.31
CA LEU A 212 6.41 14.49 -12.17
C LEU A 212 5.98 15.93 -11.88
N SER A 213 4.69 16.16 -11.64
CA SER A 213 4.17 17.48 -11.28
C SER A 213 4.74 17.97 -9.95
N GLN A 214 4.80 17.10 -8.94
CA GLN A 214 5.40 17.44 -7.65
C GLN A 214 6.88 17.77 -7.82
N PHE A 215 7.62 16.96 -8.56
CA PHE A 215 9.04 17.20 -8.82
C PHE A 215 9.28 18.50 -9.60
N ALA A 216 8.55 18.74 -10.70
CA ALA A 216 8.70 19.94 -11.53
C ALA A 216 8.38 21.24 -10.79
N SER A 217 7.56 21.18 -9.73
CA SER A 217 7.23 22.35 -8.91
C SER A 217 8.43 22.91 -8.11
N GLY A 218 9.41 22.06 -7.79
CA GLY A 218 10.61 22.43 -7.03
C GLY A 218 11.92 22.27 -7.81
N ALA A 219 11.86 21.88 -9.09
CA ALA A 219 13.01 21.74 -9.96
C ALA A 219 13.17 22.97 -10.88
N ASP A 220 14.37 23.15 -11.42
CA ASP A 220 14.69 24.21 -12.37
C ASP A 220 15.52 23.66 -13.54
N GLY A 221 15.68 24.48 -14.60
CA GLY A 221 16.56 24.17 -15.72
C GLY A 221 16.10 22.99 -16.57
N GLU A 222 17.07 22.20 -17.04
CA GLU A 222 16.85 21.08 -17.97
C GLU A 222 15.95 19.99 -17.38
N VAL A 223 16.11 19.69 -16.09
CA VAL A 223 15.39 18.61 -15.42
C VAL A 223 13.90 18.95 -15.25
N LYS A 224 13.59 20.23 -15.01
CA LYS A 224 12.19 20.71 -15.02
C LYS A 224 11.57 20.58 -16.41
N ALA A 225 12.24 21.07 -17.44
CA ALA A 225 11.74 21.01 -18.82
C ALA A 225 11.53 19.55 -19.27
N ALA A 226 12.41 18.64 -18.88
CA ALA A 226 12.27 17.22 -19.14
C ALA A 226 11.04 16.61 -18.43
N ALA A 227 10.80 16.99 -17.16
CA ALA A 227 9.63 16.52 -16.40
C ALA A 227 8.32 17.02 -17.01
N GLU A 228 8.23 18.30 -17.38
CA GLU A 228 7.06 18.89 -18.04
C GLU A 228 6.82 18.23 -19.41
N ALA A 229 7.86 18.02 -20.21
CA ALA A 229 7.74 17.32 -21.50
C ALA A 229 7.28 15.87 -21.34
N ALA A 230 7.75 15.18 -20.30
CA ALA A 230 7.30 13.83 -19.97
C ALA A 230 5.82 13.82 -19.56
N MET A 231 5.37 14.80 -18.77
CA MET A 231 3.96 14.95 -18.41
C MET A 231 3.06 15.11 -19.64
N THR A 232 3.43 15.99 -20.59
CA THR A 232 2.66 16.17 -21.84
C THR A 232 2.55 14.86 -22.63
N ARG A 233 3.65 14.09 -22.75
CA ARG A 233 3.62 12.79 -23.45
C ARG A 233 2.72 11.78 -22.77
N ILE A 234 2.68 11.77 -21.44
CA ILE A 234 1.77 10.89 -20.67
C ILE A 234 0.32 11.33 -20.90
N GLU A 235 0.02 12.63 -20.82
CA GLU A 235 -1.32 13.17 -21.06
C GLU A 235 -1.83 12.86 -22.47
N ASP A 236 -1.00 13.04 -23.49
CA ASP A 236 -1.34 12.71 -24.88
C ASP A 236 -1.67 11.22 -25.03
N ARG A 237 -0.87 10.35 -24.41
CA ARG A 237 -1.13 8.90 -24.42
C ARG A 237 -2.45 8.57 -23.75
N LEU A 238 -2.72 9.14 -22.58
CA LEU A 238 -3.98 8.95 -21.86
C LEU A 238 -5.18 9.49 -22.64
N ALA A 239 -5.02 10.62 -23.33
CA ALA A 239 -6.06 11.21 -24.18
C ALA A 239 -6.39 10.30 -25.38
N LEU A 240 -5.37 9.74 -26.05
CA LEU A 240 -5.54 8.78 -27.13
C LEU A 240 -6.31 7.53 -26.67
N TRP A 241 -5.98 6.99 -25.49
CA TRP A 241 -6.74 5.90 -24.88
C TRP A 241 -8.19 6.30 -24.56
N GLY A 242 -8.41 7.52 -24.08
CA GLY A 242 -9.74 8.07 -23.81
C GLY A 242 -10.61 8.15 -25.07
N VAL A 243 -10.04 8.54 -26.21
CA VAL A 243 -10.75 8.55 -27.50
C VAL A 243 -11.18 7.14 -27.89
N GLY A 244 -10.28 6.15 -27.81
CA GLY A 244 -10.61 4.76 -28.10
C GLY A 244 -11.71 4.20 -27.19
N GLN A 245 -11.65 4.51 -25.90
CA GLN A 245 -12.67 4.12 -24.92
C GLN A 245 -14.04 4.75 -25.25
N ASN A 246 -14.07 6.03 -25.64
CA ASN A 246 -15.31 6.72 -26.00
C ASN A 246 -15.96 6.11 -27.26
N VAL A 247 -15.17 5.73 -28.26
CA VAL A 247 -15.66 5.02 -29.44
C VAL A 247 -16.31 3.69 -29.04
N TRP A 248 -15.65 2.92 -28.17
CA TRP A 248 -16.20 1.66 -27.68
C TRP A 248 -17.51 1.84 -26.92
N TYR A 249 -17.60 2.84 -26.03
CA TYR A 249 -18.85 3.17 -25.34
C TYR A 249 -19.95 3.62 -26.29
N GLY A 250 -19.64 4.39 -27.33
CA GLY A 250 -20.59 4.75 -28.37
C GLY A 250 -21.16 3.53 -29.09
N ILE A 251 -20.30 2.58 -29.48
CA ILE A 251 -20.72 1.32 -30.10
C ILE A 251 -21.57 0.47 -29.15
N SER A 252 -21.18 0.38 -27.88
CA SER A 252 -21.92 -0.37 -26.86
C SER A 252 -23.31 0.22 -26.62
N LEU A 253 -23.40 1.54 -26.41
CA LEU A 253 -24.68 2.24 -26.22
C LEU A 253 -25.56 2.12 -27.46
N GLY A 254 -24.99 2.28 -28.65
CA GLY A 254 -25.70 2.10 -29.92
C GLY A 254 -26.28 0.70 -30.08
N SER A 255 -25.53 -0.33 -29.68
CA SER A 255 -25.98 -1.73 -29.75
C SER A 255 -27.17 -2.00 -28.81
N VAL A 256 -27.14 -1.44 -27.59
CA VAL A 256 -28.26 -1.54 -26.64
C VAL A 256 -29.51 -0.81 -27.17
N LEU A 257 -29.34 0.39 -27.73
CA LEU A 257 -30.44 1.14 -28.33
C LEU A 257 -31.06 0.41 -29.53
N LEU A 258 -30.23 -0.22 -30.37
CA LEU A 258 -30.71 -1.02 -31.49
C LEU A 258 -31.53 -2.23 -31.01
N LEU A 259 -31.06 -2.94 -29.98
CA LEU A 259 -31.78 -4.06 -29.40
C LEU A 259 -33.13 -3.61 -28.80
N ALA A 260 -33.15 -2.46 -28.10
CA ALA A 260 -34.37 -1.86 -27.57
C ALA A 260 -35.36 -1.47 -28.68
N ALA A 261 -34.86 -0.86 -29.76
CA ALA A 261 -35.67 -0.49 -30.92
C ALA A 261 -36.31 -1.70 -31.61
N ILE A 262 -35.57 -2.79 -31.77
CA ILE A 262 -36.09 -4.05 -32.33
C ILE A 262 -37.19 -4.62 -31.43
N GLY A 263 -36.97 -4.67 -30.11
CA GLY A 263 -38.00 -5.13 -29.17
C GLY A 263 -39.29 -4.30 -29.25
N LEU A 264 -39.16 -2.98 -29.33
CA LEU A 264 -40.28 -2.06 -29.48
C LEU A 264 -41.03 -2.29 -30.81
N ALA A 265 -40.28 -2.44 -31.91
CA ALA A 265 -40.83 -2.69 -33.23
C ALA A 265 -41.66 -4.00 -33.27
N ILE A 266 -41.20 -5.06 -32.61
CA ILE A 266 -41.96 -6.32 -32.50
C ILE A 266 -43.28 -6.09 -31.74
N THR A 267 -43.25 -5.38 -30.60
CA THR A 267 -44.47 -5.17 -29.80
C THR A 267 -45.53 -4.32 -30.51
N PHE A 268 -45.13 -3.22 -31.15
CA PHE A 268 -46.06 -2.36 -31.89
C PHE A 268 -46.48 -2.95 -33.24
N GLY A 269 -45.60 -3.71 -33.90
CA GLY A 269 -45.93 -4.42 -35.13
C GLY A 269 -47.05 -5.45 -34.91
N VAL A 270 -47.00 -6.21 -33.81
CA VAL A 270 -48.05 -7.20 -33.47
C VAL A 270 -49.38 -6.54 -33.10
N MET A 271 -49.37 -5.33 -32.52
CA MET A 271 -50.58 -4.58 -32.20
C MET A 271 -51.21 -3.86 -33.41
N GLY A 272 -50.60 -3.89 -34.59
CA GLY A 272 -51.16 -3.29 -35.81
C GLY A 272 -51.19 -1.75 -35.83
N VAL A 273 -50.44 -1.09 -34.93
CA VAL A 273 -50.40 0.38 -34.81
C VAL A 273 -49.54 1.02 -35.90
N ILE A 274 -48.65 0.23 -36.53
CA ILE A 274 -47.77 0.67 -37.61
C ILE A 274 -48.15 -0.08 -38.88
N ASN A 275 -48.54 0.63 -39.94
CA ASN A 275 -48.70 0.04 -41.28
C ASN A 275 -47.29 -0.13 -41.88
N MET A 276 -46.77 -1.34 -41.78
CA MET A 276 -45.41 -1.69 -42.20
C MET A 276 -45.34 -1.97 -43.71
#